data_AF-A0A2M7I383-F1
#
_entry.id   AF-A0A2M7I383-F1
#
_cell.length_a   1.000
_cell.length_b   1.000
_cell.length_c   1.000
_cell.angle_alpha   90.00
_cell.angle_beta   90.00
_cell.angle_gamma   90.00
#
_symmetry.space_group_name_H-M   'P 1'
#
loop_
_entity.id
_entity.type
_entity.pdbx_description
1 polymer ?
#
loop_
_entity_poly.entity_id
_entity_poly.type
_entity_poly.pdbx_seq_one_letter_code
_entity_poly.pdbx_strand_id
1 'polypeptide(L)' 'MNKALLIVDVQNDFCPGGKLPAPQGDKVIPVINKIMDNFHFVFASRDWHPKVSVHFNKW' A
#
# COMPACT_ATOMS: atom_id res chain seq x y z
N MET A 1 16.97 19.78 3.44
CA MET A 1 15.83 19.47 2.56
C MET A 1 14.88 18.56 3.32
N ASN A 2 13.61 18.93 3.43
CA ASN A 2 12.60 18.08 4.08
C ASN A 2 12.28 16.91 3.14
N LYS A 3 12.50 15.67 3.60
CA LYS A 3 12.14 14.46 2.86
C LYS A 3 10.80 13.93 3.37
N ALA A 4 10.02 13.37 2.46
CA ALA A 4 8.76 12.70 2.76
C ALA A 4 8.79 11.24 2.27
N LEU A 5 8.08 10.36 2.99
CA LEU A 5 7.81 8.98 2.62
C LEU A 5 6.35 8.87 2.19
N LEU A 6 6.10 8.39 0.97
CA LEU A 6 4.76 8.00 0.52
C LEU A 6 4.68 6.47 0.44
N ILE A 7 3.82 5.89 1.25
CA ILE A 7 3.54 4.45 1.30
C ILE A 7 2.34 4.20 0.38
N VAL A 8 2.59 3.56 -0.76
CA VAL A 8 1.55 3.35 -1.78
C VAL A 8 0.91 1.98 -1.61
N ASP A 9 -0.36 1.97 -1.27
CA ASP A 9 -1.28 0.83 -1.36
C ASP A 9 -0.74 -0.46 -0.71
N VAL A 10 -0.09 -0.33 0.46
CA VAL A 10 0.27 -1.48 1.31
C VAL A 10 -0.97 -1.94 2.05
N GLN A 11 -1.86 -2.61 1.32
CA GLN A 11 -3.19 -3.05 1.77
C GLN A 11 -3.28 -4.57 1.78
N ASN A 12 -4.17 -5.10 2.61
CA ASN A 12 -4.40 -6.55 2.74
C ASN A 12 -4.70 -7.22 1.40
N ASP A 13 -5.49 -6.57 0.53
CA ASP A 13 -5.86 -7.14 -0.78
C ASP A 13 -4.65 -7.34 -1.70
N PHE A 14 -3.57 -6.56 -1.51
CA PHE A 14 -2.33 -6.64 -2.29
C PHE A 14 -1.23 -7.46 -1.60
N CYS A 15 -1.45 -7.93 -0.37
CA CYS A 15 -0.54 -8.84 0.33
C CYS A 15 -0.89 -10.32 0.04
N PRO A 16 0.02 -11.28 0.27
CA PRO A 16 -0.29 -12.70 0.15
C PRO A 16 -1.53 -13.09 0.97
N GLY A 17 -2.45 -13.83 0.34
CA GLY A 17 -3.76 -14.18 0.92
C GLY A 17 -4.87 -13.15 0.65
N GLY A 18 -4.56 -12.00 0.07
CA GLY A 18 -5.53 -10.99 -0.38
C GLY A 18 -6.24 -11.33 -1.69
N LYS A 19 -7.12 -10.43 -2.14
CA LYS A 19 -7.90 -10.59 -3.38
C LYS A 19 -7.10 -10.37 -4.67
N LEU A 20 -6.05 -9.56 -4.62
CA LEU A 20 -5.15 -9.30 -5.74
C LEU A 20 -3.69 -9.32 -5.26
N PRO A 21 -3.19 -10.48 -4.79
CA PRO A 21 -1.94 -10.54 -4.05
C PRO A 21 -0.74 -10.25 -4.96
N ALA A 22 0.09 -9.29 -4.56
CA ALA A 22 1.45 -9.16 -5.07
C ALA A 22 2.31 -10.26 -4.42
N PRO A 23 3.09 -11.05 -5.20
CA PRO A 23 3.97 -12.06 -4.63
C PRO A 23 4.94 -11.45 -3.60
N GLN A 24 4.89 -11.97 -2.37
CA GLN A 24 5.70 -11.48 -1.24
C GLN A 24 5.51 -9.99 -0.88
N GLY A 25 4.35 -9.41 -1.25
CA GLY A 25 4.06 -7.99 -1.04
C GLY A 25 4.11 -7.53 0.42
N ASP A 26 3.92 -8.45 1.36
CA ASP A 26 4.03 -8.22 2.80
C ASP A 26 5.48 -7.98 3.28
N LYS A 27 6.49 -8.46 2.55
CA LYS A 27 7.90 -8.32 2.96
C LYS A 27 8.40 -6.87 3.01
N VAL A 28 7.70 -5.95 2.35
CA VAL A 28 8.03 -4.51 2.37
C VAL A 28 7.65 -3.85 3.70
N ILE A 29 6.66 -4.39 4.43
CA ILE A 29 6.14 -3.84 5.68
C ILE A 29 7.24 -3.63 6.75
N PRO A 30 8.07 -4.63 7.10
CA PRO A 30 9.13 -4.41 8.09
C PRO A 30 10.19 -3.39 7.63
N VAL A 31 10.44 -3.28 6.32
CA VAL A 31 11.37 -2.26 5.77
C VAL A 31 10.77 -0.87 5.92
N ILE A 32 9.51 -0.68 5.56
CA ILE A 32 8.77 0.58 5.72
C ILE A 32 8.80 1.01 7.18
N ASN A 33 8.42 0.12 8.10
CA ASN A 33 8.39 0.41 9.54
C ASN A 33 9.77 0.85 10.04
N LYS A 34 10.85 0.23 9.56
CA LYS A 34 12.23 0.59 9.95
C LYS A 34 12.66 1.95 9.43
N ILE A 35 12.26 2.33 8.21
CA ILE A 35 12.73 3.58 7.59
C ILE A 35 11.84 4.77 7.92
N MET A 36 10.62 4.55 8.41
CA MET A 36 9.59 5.57 8.63
C MET A 36 10.10 6.75 9.47
N ASP A 37 10.83 6.47 10.54
CA ASP A 37 11.37 7.47 11.48
C ASP A 37 12.44 8.39 10.86
N ASN A 38 12.97 8.05 9.68
CA ASN A 38 13.95 8.88 8.98
C ASN A 38 13.31 10.00 8.14
N PHE A 39 11.98 10.09 8.09
CA PHE A 39 11.25 11.06 7.28
C PHE A 39 10.44 12.01 8.15
N HIS A 40 10.47 13.30 7.79
CA HIS A 40 9.72 14.33 8.52
C HIS A 40 8.21 14.24 8.23
N PHE A 41 7.86 13.82 7.00
CA PHE A 41 6.49 13.59 6.60
C PHE A 41 6.31 12.15 6.14
N VAL A 42 5.25 11.50 6.60
CA VAL A 42 4.87 10.15 6.20
C VAL A 42 3.40 10.19 5.77
N PHE A 43 3.15 9.79 4.53
CA PHE A 43 1.82 9.69 3.95
C PHE A 43 1.58 8.25 3.51
N ALA A 44 0.33 7.81 3.58
CA ALA A 44 -0.09 6.53 3.03
C ALA A 44 -1.29 6.74 2.11
N SER A 45 -1.23 6.18 0.90
CA SER A 45 -2.39 6.08 0.05
C SER A 45 -3.18 4.82 0.39
N ARG A 46 -4.42 4.80 -0.08
CA ARG A 46 -5.27 3.63 -0.02
C ARG A 46 -6.10 3.58 -1.29
N ASP A 47 -5.99 2.49 -2.01
CA ASP A 47 -6.94 2.16 -3.06
C ASP A 47 -8.32 1.93 -2.43
N TRP A 48 -9.28 2.78 -2.81
CA TRP A 48 -10.56 2.91 -2.11
C TRP A 48 -11.72 2.93 -3.10
N HIS A 49 -12.17 1.73 -3.47
CA HIS A 49 -13.26 1.55 -4.42
C HIS A 49 -14.64 1.65 -3.75
N PRO A 50 -15.64 2.26 -4.41
CA PRO A 50 -17.03 2.12 -4.00
C PRO A 50 -17.49 0.67 -4.17
N LYS A 51 -18.48 0.26 -3.36
CA LYS A 51 -19.04 -1.11 -3.39
C LYS A 51 -19.52 -1.54 -4.78
N VAL A 52 -20.07 -0.59 -5.55
CA VAL A 52 -20.50 -0.78 -6.94
C VAL A 52 -19.64 0.12 -7.79
N SER A 53 -18.85 -0.47 -8.69
CA SER A 53 -17.95 0.23 -9.58
C SER A 53 -17.81 -0.54 -10.88
N VAL A 54 -17.69 0.19 -12.00
CA VAL A 54 -17.32 -0.43 -13.30
C VAL A 54 -15.88 -0.91 -13.33
N HIS A 55 -15.05 -0.50 -12.35
CA HIS A 55 -13.63 -0.81 -12.27
C HIS A 55 -13.36 -2.32 -12.29
N PHE A 56 -14.24 -3.13 -11.71
CA PHE A 56 -14.10 -4.59 -11.62
C PHE A 56 -14.79 -5.36 -12.76
N ASN A 57 -15.43 -4.68 -13.70
CA ASN A 57 -16.20 -5.36 -14.76
C ASN A 57 -15.33 -5.93 -15.90
N LYS A 58 -14.02 -5.65 -15.91
CA LYS A 58 -13.12 -5.99 -17.02
C LYS A 58 -11.82 -6.69 -16.58
N TRP A 59 -11.81 -7.29 -15.40
CA TRP A 59 -10.68 -8.07 -14.87
C TRP A 59 -11.13 -9.48 -14.54
#